data_AF-A0A2Z5N1U1-F1
#
_entry.id   AF-A0A2Z5N1U1-F1
#
_cell.length_a   1.000
_cell.length_b   1.000
_cell.length_c   1.000
_cell.angle_alpha   90.00
_cell.angle_beta   90.00
_cell.angle_gamma   90.00
#
_symmetry.space_group_name_H-M   'P 1'
#
loop_
_entity.id
_entity.type
_entity.pdbx_description
1 polymer ?
#
loop_
_entity_poly.entity_id
_entity_poly.type
_entity_poly.pdbx_seq_one_letter_code
_entity_poly.pdbx_strand_id
1 'polypeptide(L)'
;MRRLLGTIGFAIAGLVSVIAWSAVDTRLCTVIEHWCTPPAGTCGGGVDACRASTGSTIELFVYLFGPPILFAVLGFYLFSRRRPAHTVLVYLVGAVIVQWLLWFLAVRILHI
;
A
#
# COMPACT_ATOMS: atom_id res chain seq x y z
N MET A 1 -10.54 24.96 0.62
CA MET A 1 -10.29 24.14 1.83
C MET A 1 -10.80 22.70 1.74
N ARG A 2 -12.09 22.42 1.45
CA ARG A 2 -12.61 21.03 1.37
C ARG A 2 -11.83 20.07 0.44
N ARG A 3 -11.34 20.56 -0.71
CA ARG A 3 -10.52 19.77 -1.64
C ARG A 3 -9.18 19.36 -1.02
N LEU A 4 -8.46 20.32 -0.43
CA LEU A 4 -7.18 20.10 0.25
C LEU A 4 -7.32 19.12 1.42
N LEU A 5 -8.35 19.31 2.27
CA LEU A 5 -8.63 18.39 3.38
C LEU A 5 -8.95 16.96 2.89
N GLY A 6 -9.73 16.84 1.81
CA GLY A 6 -10.04 15.54 1.20
C GLY A 6 -8.81 14.84 0.62
N THR A 7 -7.96 15.58 -0.10
CA THR A 7 -6.70 15.06 -0.66
C THR A 7 -5.75 14.60 0.43
N ILE A 8 -5.52 15.43 1.45
CA ILE A 8 -4.64 15.09 2.58
C ILE A 8 -5.21 13.88 3.35
N GLY A 9 -6.51 13.87 3.63
CA GLY A 9 -7.16 12.76 4.33
C GLY A 9 -7.03 11.43 3.59
N PHE A 10 -7.21 11.43 2.27
CA PHE A 10 -7.01 10.24 1.45
C PHE A 10 -5.54 9.84 1.37
N ALA A 11 -4.61 10.78 1.26
CA ALA A 11 -3.17 10.48 1.27
C ALA A 11 -2.75 9.77 2.57
N ILE A 12 -3.22 10.29 3.71
CA ILE A 12 -2.99 9.67 5.03
C ILE A 12 -3.64 8.29 5.08
N ALA A 13 -4.88 8.13 4.60
CA ALA A 13 -5.54 6.83 4.56
C ALA A 13 -4.79 5.82 3.67
N GLY A 14 -4.23 6.26 2.54
CA GLY A 14 -3.39 5.42 1.68
C GLY A 14 -2.12 4.98 2.40
N LEU A 15 -1.47 5.87 3.15
CA LEU A 15 -0.28 5.54 3.94
C LEU A 15 -0.60 4.56 5.07
N VAL A 16 -1.70 4.79 5.79
CA VAL A 16 -2.18 3.88 6.84
C VAL A 16 -2.53 2.51 6.25
N SER A 17 -3.13 2.47 5.07
CA SER A 17 -3.43 1.24 4.33
C SER A 17 -2.15 0.47 3.98
N VAL A 18 -1.09 1.15 3.54
CA VAL A 18 0.24 0.55 3.29
C VAL A 18 0.81 -0.08 4.56
N ILE A 19 0.84 0.69 5.65
CA ILE A 19 1.41 0.23 6.92
C ILE A 19 0.62 -0.97 7.47
N ALA A 20 -0.71 -0.89 7.42
CA ALA A 20 -1.59 -1.97 7.86
C ALA A 20 -1.40 -3.23 7.04
N TRP A 21 -1.28 -3.11 5.71
CA TRP A 21 -0.98 -4.24 4.84
C TRP A 21 0.37 -4.87 5.19
N SER A 22 1.44 -4.07 5.33
CA SER A 22 2.77 -4.59 5.69
C SER A 22 2.76 -5.33 7.04
N ALA A 23 1.96 -4.87 8.00
CA ALA A 23 1.80 -5.58 9.28
C ALA A 23 1.04 -6.91 9.12
N VAL A 24 -0.02 -6.94 8.31
CA VAL A 24 -0.75 -8.17 7.97
C VAL A 24 0.15 -9.14 7.23
N ASP A 25 0.93 -8.68 6.26
CA ASP A 25 1.86 -9.50 5.48
C ASP A 25 2.94 -10.12 6.37
N THR A 26 3.53 -9.33 7.26
CA THR A 26 4.51 -9.81 8.26
C THR A 26 3.88 -10.87 9.16
N ARG A 27 2.65 -10.66 9.64
CA ARG A 27 1.92 -11.64 10.46
C ARG A 27 1.61 -12.93 9.69
N LEU A 28 1.19 -12.83 8.43
CA LEU A 28 0.95 -14.00 7.58
C LEU A 28 2.24 -14.80 7.41
N CYS A 29 3.37 -14.13 7.16
CA CYS A 29 4.67 -14.79 7.05
C CYS A 29 5.09 -15.50 8.36
N THR A 30 4.76 -14.95 9.54
CA THR A 30 5.08 -15.62 10.81
C THR A 30 4.24 -16.87 11.09
N VAL A 31 3.05 -16.98 10.48
CA VAL A 31 2.16 -18.12 10.67
C VAL A 31 2.35 -19.16 9.55
N ILE A 32 2.73 -18.71 8.36
CA ILE A 32 2.83 -19.51 7.14
C ILE A 32 4.20 -19.24 6.48
N GLU A 33 5.24 -19.91 6.98
CA GLU A 33 6.64 -19.64 6.61
C GLU A 33 6.93 -19.80 5.11
N HIS A 34 6.25 -20.74 4.45
CA HIS A 34 6.43 -21.03 3.02
C HIS A 34 5.83 -19.97 2.08
N TRP A 35 5.16 -18.95 2.62
CA TRP A 35 4.59 -17.85 1.82
C TRP A 35 5.50 -16.62 1.79
N CYS A 36 6.61 -16.63 2.51
CA CYS A 36 7.53 -15.51 2.55
C CYS A 36 8.57 -15.60 1.41
N THR A 37 8.59 -14.58 0.56
CA THR A 37 9.62 -14.38 -0.48
C THR A 37 10.36 -13.07 -0.23
N PRO A 38 11.69 -13.09 -0.05
CA PRO A 38 12.55 -14.28 0.03
C PRO A 38 12.37 -15.01 1.40
N PRO A 39 12.70 -16.31 1.49
CA PRO A 39 12.55 -17.09 2.72
C PRO A 39 13.26 -16.43 3.92
N ALA A 40 12.68 -16.53 5.11
CA ALA A 40 13.30 -15.98 6.32
C ALA A 40 14.76 -16.46 6.47
N GLY A 41 15.70 -15.52 6.66
CA GLY A 41 17.13 -15.81 6.80
C GLY A 41 17.97 -15.70 5.51
N THR A 42 17.37 -15.61 4.33
CA THR A 42 18.13 -15.44 3.06
C THR A 42 18.89 -14.12 2.97
N CYS A 43 18.38 -13.04 3.56
CA CYS A 43 19.09 -11.76 3.67
C CYS A 43 19.79 -11.58 5.03
N GLY A 44 20.18 -12.64 5.75
CA GLY A 44 21.13 -12.59 6.89
C GLY A 44 20.88 -11.63 8.09
N GLY A 45 19.79 -10.86 8.11
CA GLY A 45 19.59 -9.80 9.09
C GLY A 45 18.46 -8.81 8.77
N GLY A 46 17.83 -8.89 7.60
CA GLY A 46 16.69 -8.03 7.22
C GLY A 46 16.88 -7.44 5.82
N VAL A 47 15.95 -6.56 5.41
CA VAL A 47 16.01 -5.86 4.12
C VAL A 47 17.30 -5.05 3.94
N ASP A 48 17.94 -4.65 5.04
CA ASP A 48 19.17 -3.87 5.08
C ASP A 48 20.43 -4.67 4.70
N ALA A 49 20.35 -6.00 4.77
CA ALA A 49 21.46 -6.91 4.50
C ALA A 49 21.41 -7.52 3.08
N CYS A 50 20.33 -7.27 2.34
CA CYS A 50 20.28 -7.54 0.90
C CYS A 50 20.85 -6.34 0.11
N ARG A 51 21.60 -6.63 -0.96
CA ARG A 51 22.35 -5.61 -1.72
C ARG A 51 21.40 -4.55 -2.29
N ALA A 52 21.35 -3.39 -1.67
CA ALA A 52 20.57 -2.25 -2.15
C ALA A 52 21.06 -1.84 -3.54
N SER A 53 20.22 -2.08 -4.54
CA SER A 53 20.40 -1.57 -5.91
C SER A 53 19.50 -0.37 -6.14
N THR A 54 19.84 0.48 -7.09
CA THR A 54 18.97 1.60 -7.50
C THR A 54 17.57 1.11 -7.89
N GLY A 55 17.46 -0.08 -8.50
CA GLY A 55 16.19 -0.73 -8.82
C GLY A 55 15.35 -1.03 -7.58
N SER A 56 15.92 -1.71 -6.58
CA SER A 56 15.21 -2.04 -5.33
C SER A 56 14.79 -0.80 -4.53
N THR A 57 15.56 0.28 -4.60
CA THR A 57 15.18 1.56 -3.94
C THR A 57 14.00 2.21 -4.64
N ILE A 58 13.95 2.18 -5.98
CA ILE A 58 12.83 2.71 -6.76
C ILE A 58 11.57 1.87 -6.49
N GLU A 59 11.68 0.54 -6.47
CA GLU A 59 10.55 -0.34 -6.16
C GLU A 59 10.00 -0.09 -4.75
N LEU A 60 10.87 0.05 -3.75
CA LEU A 60 10.45 0.40 -2.39
C LEU A 60 9.77 1.76 -2.33
N PHE A 61 10.28 2.75 -3.07
CA PHE A 61 9.67 4.07 -3.14
C PHE A 61 8.28 4.01 -3.77
N VAL A 62 8.13 3.29 -4.89
CA VAL A 62 6.83 3.10 -5.56
C VAL A 62 5.86 2.32 -4.67
N TYR A 63 6.33 1.29 -3.96
CA TYR A 63 5.51 0.53 -3.02
C TYR A 63 5.00 1.41 -1.87
N LEU A 64 5.87 2.24 -1.28
CA LEU A 64 5.53 3.07 -0.13
C LEU A 64 4.66 4.28 -0.51
N PHE A 65 5.02 4.99 -1.59
CA PHE A 65 4.41 6.26 -1.97
C PHE A 65 3.35 6.13 -3.07
N GLY A 66 3.37 5.06 -3.86
CA GLY A 66 2.40 4.82 -4.94
C GLY A 66 0.95 4.83 -4.43
N PRO A 67 0.57 3.99 -3.44
CA PRO A 67 -0.79 3.98 -2.93
C PRO A 67 -1.23 5.29 -2.28
N PRO A 68 -0.44 5.96 -1.40
CA PRO A 68 -0.77 7.28 -0.90
C PRO A 68 -1.01 8.32 -2.00
N ILE A 69 -0.20 8.34 -3.06
CA ILE A 69 -0.38 9.26 -4.19
C ILE A 69 -1.69 8.94 -4.93
N LEU A 70 -1.95 7.67 -5.23
CA LEU A 70 -3.19 7.27 -5.92
C LEU A 70 -4.44 7.61 -5.10
N PHE A 71 -4.39 7.39 -3.79
CA PHE A 71 -5.47 7.78 -2.89
C PHE A 71 -5.63 9.31 -2.88
N ALA A 72 -4.54 10.08 -2.80
CA ALA A 72 -4.59 11.54 -2.83
C ALA A 72 -5.26 12.06 -4.11
N VAL A 73 -4.92 11.49 -5.28
CA VAL A 73 -5.54 11.82 -6.57
C VAL A 73 -7.03 11.49 -6.55
N LEU A 74 -7.42 10.33 -6.02
CA LEU A 74 -8.82 9.94 -5.88
C LEU A 74 -9.60 10.90 -4.97
N GLY A 75 -9.03 11.25 -3.81
CA GLY A 75 -9.59 12.22 -2.88
C GLY A 75 -9.75 13.60 -3.52
N PHE A 76 -8.74 14.08 -4.24
CA PHE A 76 -8.81 15.34 -4.98
C PHE A 76 -9.97 15.34 -5.98
N TYR A 77 -10.10 14.28 -6.76
CA TYR A 77 -11.14 14.15 -7.78
C TYR A 77 -12.56 14.10 -7.18
N LEU A 78 -12.77 13.29 -6.14
CA LEU A 78 -14.07 13.14 -5.49
C LEU A 78 -14.55 14.44 -4.84
N PHE A 79 -13.66 15.13 -4.14
CA PHE A 79 -13.96 16.42 -3.51
C PHE A 79 -14.00 17.57 -4.52
N SER A 80 -13.37 17.43 -5.70
CA SER A 80 -13.52 18.38 -6.80
C SER A 80 -14.95 18.42 -7.33
N ARG A 81 -15.59 17.25 -7.44
CA ARG A 81 -16.97 17.06 -7.92
C ARG A 81 -18.05 17.23 -6.84
N ARG A 82 -17.71 17.71 -5.64
CA ARG A 82 -18.62 17.85 -4.48
C ARG A 82 -19.47 16.59 -4.23
N ARG A 83 -18.87 15.41 -4.36
CA ARG A 83 -19.58 14.13 -4.16
C ARG A 83 -20.13 14.04 -2.73
N PRO A 84 -21.28 13.38 -2.53
CA PRO A 84 -21.85 13.19 -1.20
C PRO A 84 -20.96 12.28 -0.35
N ALA A 85 -21.00 12.45 0.98
CA ALA A 85 -20.07 11.82 1.91
C ALA A 85 -20.10 10.28 1.85
N HIS A 86 -21.28 9.68 1.66
CA HIS A 86 -21.40 8.22 1.51
C HIS A 86 -20.65 7.70 0.28
N THR A 87 -20.68 8.44 -0.85
CA THR A 87 -19.93 8.07 -2.05
C THR A 87 -18.43 8.12 -1.77
N VAL A 88 -17.95 9.17 -1.10
CA VAL A 88 -16.53 9.30 -0.73
C VAL A 88 -16.08 8.11 0.12
N LEU A 89 -16.88 7.71 1.10
CA LEU A 89 -16.58 6.56 1.97
C LEU A 89 -16.52 5.25 1.18
N VAL A 90 -17.49 4.99 0.29
CA VAL A 90 -17.49 3.78 -0.56
C VAL A 90 -16.24 3.72 -1.44
N TYR A 91 -15.84 4.83 -2.05
CA TYR A 91 -14.62 4.88 -2.85
C TYR A 91 -13.37 4.66 -2.02
N LEU A 92 -13.31 5.19 -0.79
CA LEU A 92 -12.17 4.99 0.09
C LEU A 92 -12.03 3.51 0.48
N VAL A 93 -13.12 2.89 0.94
CA VAL A 93 -13.14 1.47 1.31
C VAL A 93 -12.83 0.59 0.11
N GLY A 94 -13.43 0.88 -1.05
CA GLY A 94 -13.16 0.16 -2.29
C GLY A 94 -11.69 0.27 -2.72
N ALA A 95 -11.08 1.45 -2.60
CA ALA A 95 -9.67 1.64 -2.91
C ALA A 95 -8.75 0.82 -1.99
N VAL A 96 -9.05 0.75 -0.70
CA VAL A 96 -8.31 -0.09 0.26
C VAL A 96 -8.42 -1.56 -0.13
N ILE A 97 -9.63 -2.06 -0.39
CA ILE A 97 -9.86 -3.45 -0.77
C ILE A 97 -9.10 -3.80 -2.06
N VAL A 98 -9.22 -2.96 -3.09
CA VAL A 98 -8.52 -3.16 -4.37
C VAL A 98 -7.01 -3.15 -4.18
N GLN A 99 -6.47 -2.19 -3.41
CA GLN A 99 -5.04 -2.13 -3.10
C GLN A 99 -4.55 -3.42 -2.41
N TRP A 100 -5.28 -3.90 -1.40
CA TRP A 100 -4.92 -5.10 -0.66
C TRP A 100 -4.98 -6.36 -1.52
N LEU A 101 -6.02 -6.50 -2.35
CA LEU A 101 -6.13 -7.61 -3.29
C LEU A 101 -5.01 -7.60 -4.33
N LEU A 102 -4.65 -6.43 -4.85
CA LEU A 102 -3.56 -6.28 -5.81
C LEU A 102 -2.22 -6.66 -5.19
N TRP A 103 -1.94 -6.24 -3.95
CA TRP A 103 -0.71 -6.66 -3.28
C TRP A 103 -0.71 -8.13 -2.92
N PHE A 104 -1.84 -8.69 -2.46
CA PHE A 104 -1.95 -10.12 -2.25
C PHE A 104 -1.58 -10.88 -3.53
N LEU A 105 -2.14 -10.46 -4.67
CA LEU A 105 -1.89 -11.07 -5.97
C LEU A 105 -0.44 -10.89 -6.42
N ALA A 106 0.13 -9.69 -6.28
CA ALA A 106 1.52 -9.41 -6.63
C ALA A 106 2.50 -10.27 -5.81
N VAL A 107 2.36 -10.25 -4.49
CA VAL A 107 3.29 -10.91 -3.57
C VAL A 107 3.12 -12.44 -3.60
N ARG A 108 1.89 -12.95 -3.64
CA ARG A 108 1.61 -14.39 -3.46
C ARG A 108 1.40 -15.16 -4.76
N ILE A 109 0.89 -14.53 -5.82
CA ILE A 109 0.60 -15.23 -7.09
C ILE A 109 1.72 -14.96 -8.10
N LEU A 110 2.13 -13.70 -8.22
CA LEU A 110 3.12 -13.30 -9.22
C LEU A 110 4.57 -13.39 -8.72
N HIS A 111 4.78 -13.50 -7.39
CA HIS A 111 6.10 -13.50 -6.76
C HIS A 111 6.99 -12.33 -7.20
N ILE A 112 6.37 -11.14 -7.35
CA ILE A 112 7.04 -9.87 -7.67
C ILE A 112 7.44 -9.20 -6.37
#